data_AF-A0AAJ1FPN8-F1
#
_entry.id   AF-A0AAJ1FPN8-F1
#
_cell.length_a   1.000
_cell.length_b   1.000
_cell.length_c   1.000
_cell.angle_alpha   90.00
_cell.angle_beta   90.00
_cell.angle_gamma   90.00
#
_symmetry.space_group_name_H-M   'P 1'
#
loop_
_entity.id
_entity.type
_entity.pdbx_description
1 polymer ?
#
loop_
_entity_poly.entity_id
_entity_poly.type
_entity_poly.pdbx_seq_one_letter_code
_entity_poly.pdbx_strand_id
1 'polypeptide(L)'
;TNLLDSDDVRHMLNALNALGISYTLSADRTRCEIIGNGGALHAEGAVELFLGNAGTAMRPLAAALCLGANDIVLTGEPRMKERP
;
A
#
# COMPACT_ATOMS: atom_id res chain seq x y z
N THR A 1 -11.23 6.09 11.52
CA THR A 1 -11.07 5.74 12.95
C THR A 1 -11.09 4.24 13.09
N ASN A 2 -10.73 3.69 14.25
CA ASN A 2 -10.61 2.24 14.51
C ASN A 2 -9.69 1.49 13.53
N LEU A 3 -8.63 2.17 13.08
CA LEU A 3 -7.57 1.56 12.28
C LEU A 3 -6.76 0.64 13.20
N LEU A 4 -6.42 -0.55 12.70
CA LEU A 4 -5.59 -1.48 13.44
C LEU A 4 -4.13 -1.00 13.45
N ASP A 5 -3.51 -0.87 14.63
CA ASP A 5 -2.05 -0.70 14.71
C ASP A 5 -1.38 -2.05 14.46
N SER A 6 -1.05 -2.31 13.19
CA SER A 6 -0.33 -3.51 12.76
C SER A 6 0.71 -3.19 11.69
N ASP A 7 1.67 -4.10 11.52
CA ASP A 7 2.67 -4.00 10.45
C ASP A 7 2.00 -4.00 9.06
N ASP A 8 0.94 -4.79 8.88
CA ASP A 8 0.17 -4.84 7.63
C ASP A 8 -0.37 -3.45 7.22
N VAL A 9 -0.93 -2.70 8.18
CA VAL A 9 -1.43 -1.35 7.94
C VAL A 9 -0.29 -0.40 7.60
N ARG A 10 0.86 -0.53 8.29
CA ARG A 10 2.05 0.31 8.00
C ARG A 10 2.59 0.04 6.60
N HIS A 11 2.65 -1.22 6.17
CA HIS A 11 3.03 -1.58 4.80
C HIS A 11 2.09 -0.98 3.76
N MET A 12 0.76 -1.02 4.00
CA MET A 12 -0.20 -0.36 3.12
C MET A 12 0.02 1.15 3.05
N LEU A 13 0.17 1.84 4.19
CA LEU A 13 0.39 3.28 4.22
C LEU A 13 1.70 3.69 3.54
N ASN A 14 2.77 2.91 3.72
CA ASN A 14 4.05 3.14 3.02
C ASN A 14 3.91 3.00 1.50
N ALA A 15 3.16 1.98 1.04
CA ALA A 15 2.89 1.79 -0.38
C ALA A 15 2.06 2.95 -0.96
N LEU A 16 1.02 3.40 -0.25
CA LEU A 16 0.23 4.56 -0.65
C LEU A 16 1.09 5.82 -0.75
N ASN A 17 1.99 6.07 0.22
CA ASN A 17 2.90 7.21 0.17
C ASN A 17 3.86 7.14 -1.04
N ALA A 18 4.40 5.96 -1.35
CA ALA A 18 5.26 5.75 -2.51
C ALA A 18 4.51 5.98 -3.85
N LEU A 19 3.19 5.87 -3.85
CA LEU A 19 2.29 6.18 -4.96
C LEU A 19 1.76 7.62 -4.92
N GLY A 20 2.38 8.49 -4.12
CA GLY A 20 2.03 9.90 -4.01
C GLY A 20 0.76 10.20 -3.21
N ILE A 21 0.16 9.21 -2.54
CA ILE A 21 -1.02 9.42 -1.71
C ILE A 21 -0.60 9.99 -0.35
N SER A 22 -1.03 11.22 -0.09
CA SER A 22 -0.80 11.88 1.19
C SER A 22 -1.75 11.38 2.27
N TYR A 23 -1.24 11.17 3.48
CA TYR A 23 -2.05 10.83 4.65
C TYR A 23 -1.49 11.44 5.92
N THR A 24 -2.33 11.55 6.95
CA THR A 24 -1.94 11.90 8.32
C THR A 24 -2.42 10.82 9.27
N LEU A 25 -1.50 10.24 10.03
CA LEU A 25 -1.78 9.20 11.02
C LEU A 25 -1.75 9.81 12.43
N SER A 26 -2.75 9.49 13.25
CA SER A 26 -2.80 9.91 14.66
C SER A 26 -1.66 9.29 15.47
N ALA A 27 -1.31 9.93 16.59
CA ALA A 27 -0.22 9.46 17.47
C ALA A 27 -0.46 8.05 18.02
N ASP A 28 -1.72 7.70 18.30
CA ASP A 28 -2.14 6.36 18.74
C ASP A 28 -2.32 5.36 17.58
N ARG A 29 -2.13 5.81 16.33
CA ARG A 29 -2.23 5.03 15.08
C ARG A 29 -3.59 4.40 14.80
N THR A 30 -4.64 4.79 15.52
CA THR A 30 -5.99 4.26 15.33
C THR A 30 -6.87 5.12 14.41
N ARG A 31 -6.37 6.26 13.95
CA ARG A 31 -7.04 7.14 12.99
C ARG A 31 -6.06 7.59 11.91
N CYS A 32 -6.42 7.35 10.66
CA CYS A 32 -5.69 7.87 9.51
C CYS A 32 -6.65 8.70 8.66
N GLU A 33 -6.18 9.88 8.26
CA GLU A 33 -6.84 10.76 7.29
C GLU A 33 -6.08 10.65 5.97
N ILE A 34 -6.74 10.22 4.90
CA ILE A 34 -6.13 10.01 3.59
C ILE A 34 -6.69 11.05 2.62
N ILE A 35 -5.80 11.71 1.87
CA ILE A 35 -6.17 12.58 0.77
C ILE A 35 -6.29 11.70 -0.49
N GLY A 36 -7.52 11.35 -0.86
CA GLY A 36 -7.78 10.54 -2.05
C GLY A 36 -7.40 11.28 -3.33
N ASN A 37 -6.88 10.56 -4.32
CA ASN A 37 -6.51 11.11 -5.62
C ASN A 37 -7.65 11.13 -6.65
N GLY A 38 -8.84 10.62 -6.30
CA GLY A 38 -10.03 10.63 -7.16
C GLY A 38 -9.96 9.73 -8.40
N GLY A 39 -9.03 8.78 -8.46
CA GLY A 39 -8.82 7.94 -9.63
C GLY A 39 -8.02 6.67 -9.36
N ALA A 40 -7.42 6.11 -10.40
CA ALA A 40 -6.49 5.00 -10.27
C ALA A 40 -5.21 5.42 -9.53
N LEU A 41 -4.52 4.47 -8.91
CA LEU A 41 -3.20 4.69 -8.33
C LEU A 41 -2.16 4.78 -9.44
N HIS A 42 -1.22 5.72 -9.31
CA HIS A 42 -0.20 5.98 -10.31
C HIS A 42 1.17 6.14 -9.65
N ALA A 43 2.19 5.50 -10.21
CA ALA A 43 3.58 5.73 -9.85
C ALA A 43 4.22 6.73 -10.83
N GLU A 44 5.12 7.60 -10.33
CA GLU A 44 5.94 8.50 -11.15
C GLU A 44 7.15 7.74 -11.76
N GLY A 45 6.87 6.62 -12.44
CA GLY A 45 7.87 5.74 -13.05
C GLY A 45 7.94 4.35 -12.44
N ALA A 46 9.03 3.64 -12.72
CA ALA A 46 9.27 2.29 -12.23
C ALA A 46 9.49 2.30 -10.70
N VAL A 47 8.66 1.58 -9.95
CA VAL A 47 8.79 1.50 -8.49
C VAL A 47 8.65 0.06 -7.99
N GLU A 48 9.38 -0.26 -6.93
CA GLU A 48 9.20 -1.50 -6.18
C GLU A 48 8.46 -1.20 -4.88
N LEU A 49 7.34 -1.89 -4.65
CA LEU A 49 6.58 -1.82 -3.40
C LEU A 49 6.82 -3.09 -2.59
N PHE A 50 7.63 -2.94 -1.54
CA PHE A 50 7.89 -4.00 -0.57
C PHE A 50 6.81 -4.03 0.51
N LEU A 51 6.03 -5.11 0.56
CA LEU A 51 4.87 -5.26 1.45
C LEU A 51 5.10 -6.27 2.59
N GLY A 52 6.36 -6.59 2.92
CA GLY A 52 6.67 -7.54 4.01
C GLY A 52 5.97 -8.88 3.81
N ASN A 53 5.21 -9.34 4.80
CA ASN A 53 4.28 -10.47 4.70
C ASN A 53 2.79 -10.03 4.76
N ALA A 54 2.52 -8.74 4.51
CA ALA A 54 1.20 -8.11 4.57
C ALA A 54 0.30 -8.51 3.39
N GLY A 55 -0.20 -9.74 3.42
CA GLY A 55 -1.06 -10.26 2.36
C GLY A 55 -2.35 -9.45 2.21
N THR A 56 -2.81 -8.82 3.30
CA THR A 56 -3.96 -7.90 3.31
C THR A 56 -3.71 -6.61 2.53
N ALA A 57 -2.45 -6.21 2.32
CA ALA A 57 -2.06 -5.11 1.43
C ALA A 57 -1.79 -5.58 0.00
N MET A 58 -1.09 -6.71 -0.16
CA MET A 58 -0.67 -7.20 -1.48
C MET A 58 -1.85 -7.50 -2.40
N ARG A 59 -2.84 -8.27 -1.92
CA ARG A 59 -3.99 -8.68 -2.75
C ARG A 59 -4.81 -7.50 -3.31
N PRO A 60 -5.23 -6.50 -2.50
CA PRO A 60 -5.96 -5.37 -3.06
C PRO A 60 -5.09 -4.47 -3.95
N LEU A 61 -3.81 -4.25 -3.61
CA LEU A 61 -2.91 -3.45 -4.46
C LEU A 61 -2.67 -4.11 -5.82
N ALA A 62 -2.53 -5.44 -5.88
CA ALA A 62 -2.38 -6.17 -7.14
C ALA A 62 -3.54 -5.91 -8.12
N ALA A 63 -4.77 -5.79 -7.62
CA ALA A 63 -5.92 -5.43 -8.45
C ALA A 63 -5.97 -3.94 -8.77
N ALA A 64 -5.80 -3.08 -7.76
CA ALA A 64 -5.97 -1.63 -7.89
C ALA A 64 -4.92 -0.99 -8.83
N LEU A 65 -3.68 -1.47 -8.80
CA LEU A 65 -2.60 -0.95 -9.64
C LEU A 65 -2.82 -1.24 -11.14
N CYS A 66 -3.59 -2.28 -11.49
CA CYS A 66 -3.97 -2.60 -12.87
C CYS A 66 -4.99 -1.63 -13.47
N LEU A 67 -5.63 -0.77 -12.66
CA LEU A 67 -6.54 0.26 -13.16
C LEU A 67 -5.79 1.42 -13.85
N GLY A 68 -4.49 1.59 -13.56
CA GLY A 68 -3.63 2.59 -14.18
C GLY A 68 -2.56 1.94 -15.06
N ALA A 69 -1.95 2.75 -15.94
CA ALA A 69 -0.73 2.36 -16.63
C ALA A 69 0.46 2.57 -15.69
N ASN A 70 1.01 1.49 -15.16
CA ASN A 70 2.00 1.48 -14.10
C ASN A 70 3.13 0.50 -14.41
N ASP A 71 4.36 0.85 -14.02
CA ASP A 71 5.52 -0.06 -14.00
C ASP A 71 5.88 -0.33 -12.54
N ILE A 72 5.31 -1.38 -11.95
CA ILE A 72 5.40 -1.63 -10.51
C ILE A 72 5.75 -3.08 -10.24
N VAL A 73 6.77 -3.29 -9.42
CA VAL A 73 7.07 -4.59 -8.82
C VAL A 73 6.42 -4.66 -7.44
N LEU A 74 5.41 -5.52 -7.29
CA LEU A 74 4.86 -5.88 -5.98
C LEU A 74 5.66 -7.05 -5.39
N THR A 75 6.27 -6.84 -4.24
CA THR A 75 7.13 -7.86 -3.61
C THR A 75 7.02 -7.86 -2.09
N GLY A 76 7.73 -8.78 -1.44
CA GLY A 76 7.75 -8.92 0.00
C GLY A 76 8.83 -9.89 0.46
N GLU A 77 8.76 -10.29 1.73
CA GLU A 77 9.63 -11.31 2.32
C GLU A 77 9.47 -12.67 1.61
N PRO A 78 10.40 -13.62 1.77
CA PRO A 78 10.29 -14.95 1.15
C PRO A 78 8.92 -15.62 1.39
N ARG A 79 8.36 -15.46 2.59
CA ARG A 79 7.04 -16.00 2.94
C ARG A 79 5.89 -15.38 2.14
N MET A 80 6.01 -14.13 1.71
CA MET A 80 5.02 -13.50 0.81
C MET A 80 5.01 -14.19 -0.56
N LYS A 81 6.19 -14.59 -1.05
CA LYS A 81 6.35 -15.26 -2.36
C LYS A 81 5.81 -16.70 -2.37
N GLU A 82 5.44 -17.23 -1.20
CA GLU A 82 4.77 -18.52 -1.05
C GLU A 82 3.23 -18.39 -1.01
N ARG A 83 2.70 -17.16 -1.06
CA ARG A 83 1.25 -16.94 -1.04
C ARG A 83 0.68 -17.04 -2.47
N PRO A 84 -0.45 -17.75 -2.65
CA PRO A 84 -1.10 -17.88 -3.94
C PRO A 84 -1.81 -16.59 -4.38
#